data_AF-A0A662YMB0-F1
#
_entry.id   AF-A0A662YMB0-F1
#
_cell.length_a   1.000
_cell.length_b   1.000
_cell.length_c   1.000
_cell.angle_alpha   90.00
_cell.angle_beta   90.00
_cell.angle_gamma   90.00
#
_symmetry.space_group_name_H-M   'P 1'
#
loop_
_entity.id
_entity.type
_entity.pdbx_description
1 polymer ?
#
loop_
_entity_poly.entity_id
_entity_poly.type
_entity_poly.pdbx_seq_one_letter_code
_entity_poly.pdbx_strand_id
1 'polypeptide(L)'
;MIKQLYQTGANDHKFNIKYSAIVSLDQRQTYKDDFNAEYEEYRNLHGRVESITRRFAQLDAERKRVPPGTKEHQSYPHYHEEKCRCEYLHNKLAHIKRLIAEFDQQRAQP
;
A
#
# COMPACT_ATOMS: atom_id res chain seq x y z
N MET A 1 -5.95 16.31 1.35
CA MET A 1 -6.23 15.61 2.63
C MET A 1 -6.27 14.09 2.40
N ILE A 2 -5.13 13.44 2.18
CA ILE A 2 -5.03 11.97 2.24
C ILE A 2 -3.70 11.64 2.93
N LYS A 3 -3.63 11.93 4.23
CA LYS A 3 -2.45 11.63 5.06
C LYS A 3 -2.86 11.05 6.42
N GLN A 4 -3.94 10.25 6.47
CA GLN A 4 -4.50 9.87 7.77
C GLN A 4 -4.92 8.42 7.98
N LEU A 5 -4.40 7.44 7.24
CA LEU A 5 -4.70 6.03 7.56
C LEU A 5 -3.48 5.11 7.34
N TYR A 6 -2.37 5.38 8.04
CA TYR A 6 -1.25 4.44 8.15
C TYR A 6 -1.19 3.90 9.57
N GLN A 7 -1.86 2.77 9.81
CA GLN A 7 -1.70 1.99 11.04
C GLN A 7 -0.86 0.75 10.69
N THR A 8 0.34 0.68 11.28
CA THR A 8 1.31 -0.42 11.17
C THR A 8 0.80 -1.66 11.92
N GLY A 9 0.94 -2.84 11.31
CA GLY A 9 0.39 -4.10 11.80
C GLY A 9 1.36 -5.27 11.65
N ALA A 10 1.12 -6.37 12.38
CA ALA A 10 2.04 -7.52 12.56
C ALA A 10 2.64 -8.14 11.27
N ASN A 11 2.02 -7.94 10.11
CA ASN A 11 2.55 -8.38 8.81
C ASN A 11 3.81 -7.63 8.36
N ASP A 12 4.07 -6.47 8.96
CA ASP A 12 5.27 -5.67 8.70
C ASP A 12 6.55 -6.45 9.06
N HIS A 13 6.49 -7.33 10.07
CA HIS A 13 7.67 -8.01 10.59
C HIS A 13 8.29 -9.02 9.60
N LYS A 14 7.49 -9.69 8.76
CA LYS A 14 7.99 -10.75 7.86
C LYS A 14 8.86 -10.20 6.72
N PHE A 15 8.43 -9.12 6.07
CA PHE A 15 9.23 -8.52 4.99
C PHE A 15 10.38 -7.68 5.54
N ASN A 16 10.27 -7.12 6.75
CA ASN A 16 11.39 -6.44 7.40
C ASN A 16 12.58 -7.38 7.66
N ILE A 17 12.31 -8.66 7.94
CA ILE A 17 13.36 -9.69 8.06
C ILE A 17 13.89 -10.11 6.69
N LYS A 18 13.02 -10.29 5.68
CA LYS A 18 13.44 -10.73 4.32
C LYS A 18 14.28 -9.66 3.60
N TYR A 19 13.90 -8.39 3.73
CA TYR A 19 14.53 -7.28 3.03
C TYR A 19 15.36 -6.44 4.01
N SER A 20 16.66 -6.72 4.04
CA SER A 20 17.66 -6.02 4.85
C SER A 20 18.45 -5.01 4.02
N ALA A 21 19.37 -4.29 4.64
CA ALA A 21 20.28 -3.38 3.95
C ALA A 21 20.97 -4.08 2.77
N ILE A 22 20.96 -3.42 1.61
CA ILE A 22 21.56 -3.94 0.38
C ILE A 22 23.08 -3.76 0.46
N VAL A 23 23.82 -4.81 0.14
CA VAL A 23 25.30 -4.80 0.16
C VAL A 23 25.93 -5.12 -1.21
N SER A 24 25.13 -5.49 -2.21
CA SER A 24 25.62 -5.84 -3.55
C SER A 24 24.67 -5.42 -4.68
N LEU A 25 25.21 -5.31 -5.91
CA LEU A 25 24.41 -5.00 -7.10
C LEU A 25 23.42 -6.12 -7.43
N ASP A 26 23.81 -7.39 -7.23
CA ASP A 26 22.92 -8.53 -7.47
C ASP A 26 21.73 -8.54 -6.50
N GLN A 27 21.98 -8.23 -5.22
CA GLN A 27 20.92 -8.09 -4.22
C GLN A 27 20.00 -6.91 -4.58
N ARG A 28 20.57 -5.77 -5.01
CA ARG A 28 19.79 -4.63 -5.50
C ARG A 28 18.88 -5.01 -6.67
N GLN A 29 19.41 -5.76 -7.65
CA GLN A 29 18.65 -6.20 -8.82
C GLN A 29 17.53 -7.16 -8.41
N THR A 30 17.82 -8.11 -7.53
CA THR A 30 16.82 -9.02 -6.95
C THR A 30 15.69 -8.24 -6.27
N TYR A 31 16.01 -7.22 -5.47
CA TYR A 31 15.01 -6.40 -4.78
C TYR A 31 14.14 -5.60 -5.77
N LYS A 32 14.74 -5.12 -6.86
CA LYS A 32 14.02 -4.45 -7.94
C LYS A 32 13.05 -5.42 -8.65
N ASP A 33 13.48 -6.65 -8.91
CA ASP A 33 12.65 -7.65 -9.58
C ASP A 33 11.50 -8.11 -8.66
N ASP A 34 11.77 -8.34 -7.38
CA ASP A 34 10.75 -8.60 -6.35
C ASP A 34 9.74 -7.46 -6.23
N PHE A 35 10.19 -6.20 -6.26
CA PHE A 35 9.30 -5.03 -6.27
C PHE A 35 8.38 -5.06 -7.50
N ASN A 36 8.96 -5.26 -8.69
CA ASN A 36 8.21 -5.22 -9.94
C ASN A 36 7.18 -6.35 -10.05
N ALA A 37 7.51 -7.54 -9.54
CA ALA A 37 6.61 -8.70 -9.57
C ALA A 37 5.30 -8.47 -8.80
N GLU A 38 5.32 -7.65 -7.75
CA GLU A 38 4.13 -7.37 -6.92
C GLU A 38 3.54 -5.97 -7.16
N TYR A 39 4.23 -5.12 -7.94
CA TYR A 39 3.80 -3.74 -8.17
C TYR A 39 2.48 -3.64 -8.94
N GLU A 40 2.24 -4.53 -9.90
CA GLU A 40 0.98 -4.54 -10.65
C GLU A 40 -0.21 -4.91 -9.77
N GLU A 41 -0.06 -5.90 -8.89
CA GLU A 41 -1.09 -6.27 -7.90
C GLU A 41 -1.42 -5.07 -7.00
N TYR A 42 -0.38 -4.40 -6.48
CA TYR A 42 -0.54 -3.20 -5.66
C TYR A 42 -1.31 -2.09 -6.39
N ARG A 43 -0.92 -1.76 -7.63
CA ARG A 43 -1.59 -0.69 -8.40
C ARG A 43 -3.06 -0.98 -8.62
N ASN A 44 -3.40 -2.22 -8.98
CA ASN A 44 -4.78 -2.62 -9.22
C ASN A 44 -5.62 -2.56 -7.94
N LEU A 45 -5.11 -3.10 -6.82
CA LEU A 45 -5.80 -3.04 -5.53
C LEU A 45 -5.96 -1.60 -5.03
N HIS A 46 -4.92 -0.79 -5.14
CA HIS A 46 -4.96 0.61 -4.73
C HIS A 46 -6.04 1.39 -5.49
N GLY A 47 -6.11 1.22 -6.82
CA GLY A 47 -7.14 1.88 -7.63
C GLY A 47 -8.56 1.47 -7.21
N ARG A 48 -8.79 0.18 -6.89
CA ARG A 48 -10.09 -0.32 -6.42
C ARG A 48 -10.44 0.22 -5.04
N VAL A 49 -9.52 0.17 -4.09
CA VAL A 49 -9.70 0.69 -2.72
C VAL A 49 -9.97 2.19 -2.75
N GLU A 50 -9.22 2.95 -3.57
CA GLU A 50 -9.43 4.39 -3.74
C GLU A 50 -10.81 4.69 -4.34
N SER A 51 -11.23 3.94 -5.37
CA SER A 51 -12.54 4.10 -5.99
C SER A 51 -13.68 3.85 -4.99
N ILE A 52 -13.59 2.80 -4.18
CA ILE A 52 -14.60 2.47 -3.17
C ILE A 52 -14.62 3.54 -2.07
N THR A 53 -13.44 3.95 -1.59
CA THR A 53 -13.31 5.02 -0.58
C THR A 53 -13.91 6.33 -1.07
N ARG A 54 -13.66 6.69 -2.34
CA ARG A 54 -14.23 7.90 -2.96
C ARG A 54 -15.75 7.83 -3.04
N ARG A 55 -16.32 6.67 -3.41
CA ARG A 55 -17.77 6.47 -3.47
C ARG A 55 -18.40 6.64 -2.08
N PHE A 56 -17.80 6.08 -1.04
CA PHE A 56 -18.26 6.29 0.33
C PHE A 56 -18.20 7.77 0.74
N ALA A 57 -17.10 8.46 0.45
CA ALA A 57 -16.97 9.89 0.76
C ALA A 57 -18.01 10.75 0.02
N GLN A 58 -18.35 10.40 -1.23
CA GLN A 58 -19.41 11.06 -2.00
C GLN A 58 -20.79 10.82 -1.38
N LEU A 59 -21.11 9.56 -1.05
CA LEU A 59 -22.37 9.20 -0.40
C LEU A 59 -22.49 9.86 0.98
N ASP A 60 -21.42 9.94 1.77
CA ASP A 60 -21.41 10.65 3.04
C ASP A 60 -21.65 12.16 2.87
N ALA A 61 -21.08 12.76 1.83
CA ALA A 61 -21.31 14.17 1.50
C ALA A 61 -22.76 14.43 1.05
N GLU A 62 -23.36 13.48 0.33
CA GLU A 62 -24.76 13.53 -0.11
C GLU A 62 -25.72 13.25 1.06
N ARG A 63 -25.39 12.31 1.94
CA ARG A 63 -26.14 11.96 3.15
C ARG A 63 -26.10 13.06 4.21
N LYS A 64 -25.09 13.91 4.25
CA LYS A 64 -25.15 15.17 5.04
C LYS A 64 -26.28 16.12 4.58
N ARG A 65 -26.94 15.83 3.45
CA ARG A 65 -28.14 16.53 2.96
C ARG A 65 -29.46 15.76 3.20
N VAL A 66 -29.45 14.52 3.73
CA VAL A 66 -30.65 13.64 3.85
C VAL A 66 -30.59 12.74 5.12
N PRO A 67 -31.68 12.47 5.87
CA PRO A 67 -31.63 11.81 7.19
C PRO A 67 -31.00 10.41 7.20
N PRO A 68 -30.42 9.95 8.32
CA PRO A 68 -29.57 8.77 8.37
C PRO A 68 -30.38 7.46 8.30
N GLY A 69 -30.10 6.59 7.31
CA GLY A 69 -30.74 5.26 7.26
C GLY A 69 -30.31 4.27 6.16
N THR A 70 -29.25 4.53 5.39
CA THR A 70 -28.89 3.67 4.26
C THR A 70 -27.86 2.59 4.63
N LYS A 71 -28.17 1.34 4.29
CA LYS A 71 -27.40 0.12 4.61
C LYS A 71 -26.23 -0.11 3.64
N GLU A 72 -25.42 0.90 3.30
CA GLU A 72 -24.37 0.73 2.26
C GLU A 72 -23.12 -0.06 2.71
N HIS A 73 -22.96 -0.39 3.99
CA HIS A 73 -21.84 -1.21 4.46
C HIS A 73 -21.89 -2.68 3.98
N GLN A 74 -23.01 -3.16 3.45
CA GLN A 74 -23.16 -4.56 3.02
C GLN A 74 -22.77 -4.83 1.55
N SER A 75 -22.47 -3.79 0.75
CA SER A 75 -22.30 -3.94 -0.70
C SER A 75 -20.88 -4.32 -1.15
N TYR A 76 -19.91 -4.34 -0.22
CA TYR A 76 -18.51 -4.66 -0.53
C TYR A 76 -17.94 -5.73 0.42
N PRO A 77 -18.40 -7.00 0.28
CA PRO A 77 -18.06 -8.07 1.21
C PRO A 77 -16.55 -8.36 1.32
N HIS A 78 -15.75 -8.03 0.29
CA HIS A 78 -14.29 -8.24 0.29
C HIS A 78 -13.46 -6.96 0.48
N TYR A 79 -14.10 -5.80 0.67
CA TYR A 79 -13.36 -4.53 0.74
C TYR A 79 -12.35 -4.48 1.88
N HIS A 80 -12.68 -5.05 3.04
CA HIS A 80 -11.77 -5.09 4.18
C HIS A 80 -10.50 -5.89 3.84
N GLU A 81 -10.65 -7.05 3.21
CA GLU A 81 -9.51 -7.91 2.81
C GLU A 81 -8.65 -7.24 1.74
N GLU A 82 -9.28 -6.66 0.72
CA GLU A 82 -8.59 -5.93 -0.36
C GLU A 82 -7.85 -4.71 0.17
N LYS A 83 -8.44 -4.00 1.13
CA LYS A 83 -7.79 -2.89 1.82
C LYS A 83 -6.59 -3.37 2.64
N CYS A 84 -6.73 -4.41 3.45
CA CYS A 84 -5.61 -4.97 4.22
C CYS A 84 -4.47 -5.46 3.31
N ARG A 85 -4.80 -6.10 2.19
CA ARG A 85 -3.80 -6.55 1.20
C ARG A 85 -3.12 -5.36 0.53
N CYS A 86 -3.87 -4.32 0.16
CA CYS A 86 -3.34 -3.09 -0.40
C CYS A 86 -2.36 -2.39 0.56
N GLU A 87 -2.72 -2.32 1.85
CA GLU A 87 -1.87 -1.74 2.91
C GLU A 87 -0.58 -2.54 3.07
N TYR A 88 -0.68 -3.87 3.12
CA TYR A 88 0.48 -4.75 3.20
C TYR A 88 1.46 -4.53 2.04
N LEU A 89 0.94 -4.54 0.81
CA LEU A 89 1.76 -4.33 -0.39
C LEU A 89 2.38 -2.93 -0.39
N HIS A 90 1.64 -1.91 0.04
CA HIS A 90 2.16 -0.55 0.15
C HIS A 90 3.39 -0.49 1.07
N ASN A 91 3.28 -1.02 2.29
CA ASN A 91 4.37 -0.99 3.27
C ASN A 91 5.58 -1.79 2.77
N LYS A 92 5.34 -3.01 2.24
CA LYS A 92 6.40 -3.86 1.70
C LYS A 92 7.14 -3.18 0.55
N LEU A 93 6.41 -2.68 -0.44
CA LEU A 93 7.00 -2.05 -1.62
C LEU A 93 7.71 -0.73 -1.27
N ALA A 94 7.16 0.06 -0.34
CA ALA A 94 7.81 1.27 0.16
C ALA A 94 9.14 0.94 0.85
N HIS A 95 9.20 -0.12 1.67
CA HIS A 95 10.42 -0.57 2.32
C HIS A 95 11.49 -1.03 1.31
N ILE A 96 11.11 -1.88 0.36
CA ILE A 96 12.03 -2.34 -0.70
C ILE A 96 12.56 -1.15 -1.51
N LYS A 97 11.68 -0.22 -1.92
CA LYS A 97 12.07 0.98 -2.66
C LYS A 97 13.03 1.87 -1.86
N ARG A 98 12.81 2.03 -0.55
CA ARG A 98 13.71 2.78 0.34
C ARG A 98 15.11 2.16 0.35
N LEU A 99 15.20 0.84 0.52
CA LEU A 99 16.49 0.14 0.56
C LEU A 99 17.28 0.29 -0.74
N ILE A 100 16.61 0.20 -1.89
CA ILE A 100 17.22 0.45 -3.20
C ILE A 100 17.74 1.89 -3.30
N ALA A 101 16.92 2.87 -2.91
CA ALA A 101 17.29 4.28 -2.97
C ALA A 101 18.48 4.61 -2.04
N GLU A 102 18.50 4.07 -0.83
CA GLU A 102 19.61 4.24 0.13
C GLU A 102 20.93 3.68 -0.42
N PHE A 103 20.89 2.49 -1.01
CA PHE A 103 22.06 1.87 -1.64
C PHE A 103 22.58 2.69 -2.83
N ASP A 104 21.67 3.13 -3.71
CA ASP A 104 22.02 3.95 -4.87
C ASP A 104 22.64 5.29 -4.45
N GLN A 105 22.07 5.93 -3.43
CA GLN A 105 22.59 7.18 -2.88
C GLN A 105 23.99 7.01 -2.29
N GLN A 106 24.25 5.93 -1.55
CA GLN A 106 25.58 5.65 -0.98
C GLN A 106 26.66 5.49 -2.06
N ARG A 107 26.31 4.88 -3.20
CA ARG A 107 27.24 4.66 -4.32
C ARG A 107 27.42 5.87 -5.23
N ALA A 108 26.50 6.82 -5.18
CA ALA A 108 26.57 8.07 -5.92
C ALA A 108 27.39 9.14 -5.19
N GLN A 109 27.80 8.90 -3.95
CA GLN A 109 28.73 9.80 -3.24
C GLN A 109 30.15 9.65 -3.81
N PRO A 110 30.86 10.76 -4.06
CA PRO A 110 32.22 10.77 -4.58
C PRO A 110 33.25 10.18 -3.63
#